data_AF-A0A661FN74-F1
#
_entry.id   AF-A0A661FN74-F1
#
_cell.length_a   1.000
_cell.length_b   1.000
_cell.length_c   1.000
_cell.angle_alpha   90.00
_cell.angle_beta   90.00
_cell.angle_gamma   90.00
#
_symmetry.space_group_name_H-M   'P 1'
#
loop_
_entity.id
_entity.type
_entity.pdbx_description
1 polymer ?
#
loop_
_entity_poly.entity_id
_entity_poly.type
_entity_poly.pdbx_seq_one_letter_code
_entity_poly.pdbx_strand_id
1 'polypeptide(L)' 'MLFQFTQNDGARKYLFKTAGNRLVYCDQNDLLLGIGINRFDQRSNDPALWMGENWLGDVLMVIRDNLMKLPEYQAAKQET' A
#
# COMPACT_ATOMS: atom_id res chain seq x y z
N MET A 1 -4.47 -0.82 -11.44
CA MET A 1 -4.62 -0.61 -9.98
C MET A 1 -5.65 0.45 -9.62
N LEU A 2 -5.54 1.70 -10.07
CA LEU A 2 -6.50 2.77 -9.68
C LEU A 2 -7.97 2.39 -9.85
N PHE A 3 -8.34 1.81 -11.00
CA PHE A 3 -9.70 1.35 -11.30
C PHE A 3 -10.26 0.33 -10.30
N GLN A 4 -9.39 -0.48 -9.68
CA GLN A 4 -9.80 -1.45 -8.67
C GLN A 4 -10.31 -0.74 -7.40
N PHE A 5 -9.70 0.38 -7.04
CA PHE A 5 -10.04 1.13 -5.83
C PHE A 5 -11.12 2.19 -6.06
N THR A 6 -11.32 2.67 -7.28
CA THR A 6 -12.45 3.55 -7.58
C THR A 6 -13.77 2.78 -7.68
N GLN A 7 -13.78 1.56 -8.23
CA GLN A 7 -14.99 0.78 -8.39
C GLN A 7 -15.36 -0.12 -7.20
N ASN A 8 -14.38 -0.60 -6.44
CA ASN A 8 -14.63 -1.51 -5.32
C ASN A 8 -14.44 -0.78 -3.98
N ASP A 9 -15.57 -0.47 -3.35
CA ASP A 9 -15.61 0.23 -2.07
C ASP A 9 -14.92 -0.55 -0.95
N GLY A 10 -15.04 -1.88 -0.94
CA GLY A 10 -14.37 -2.73 0.05
C GLY A 10 -12.84 -2.60 -0.07
N ALA A 11 -12.31 -2.75 -1.28
CA ALA A 11 -10.88 -2.59 -1.54
C ALA A 11 -10.38 -1.19 -1.17
N ARG A 12 -11.16 -0.14 -1.47
CA ARG A 12 -10.84 1.24 -1.10
C ARG A 12 -10.83 1.46 0.40
N LYS A 13 -11.83 0.96 1.12
CA LYS A 13 -11.91 1.04 2.59
C LYS A 13 -10.71 0.34 3.24
N TYR A 14 -10.31 -0.84 2.76
CA TYR A 14 -9.10 -1.52 3.23
C TYR A 14 -7.84 -0.70 2.95
N LEU A 15 -7.69 -0.16 1.74
CA LEU A 15 -6.56 0.70 1.40
C LEU A 15 -6.50 1.94 2.31
N PHE A 16 -7.65 2.54 2.63
CA PHE A 16 -7.72 3.72 3.49
C PHE A 16 -7.35 3.43 4.95
N LYS A 17 -7.69 2.25 5.47
CA LYS A 17 -7.28 1.82 6.83
C LYS A 17 -5.76 1.72 7.01
N THR A 18 -5.01 1.70 5.92
CA THR A 18 -3.53 1.66 5.96
C THR A 18 -2.90 3.05 5.99
N ALA A 19 -3.70 4.13 6.03
CA ALA A 19 -3.17 5.48 6.11
C ALA A 19 -2.28 5.67 7.35
N GLY A 20 -1.18 6.41 7.16
CA GLY A 20 -0.13 6.56 8.18
C GLY A 20 0.89 5.42 8.20
N ASN A 21 0.61 4.28 7.56
CA ASN A 21 1.55 3.16 7.46
C ASN A 21 2.16 3.07 6.05
N ARG A 22 3.41 2.57 5.99
CA ARG A 22 4.07 2.19 4.74
C ARG A 22 3.57 0.81 4.31
N LEU A 23 3.14 0.70 3.05
CA LEU A 23 2.77 -0.59 2.47
C LEU A 23 4.00 -1.23 1.85
N VAL A 24 4.20 -2.51 2.17
CA VAL A 24 5.38 -3.27 1.75
C VAL A 24 4.95 -4.60 1.14
N TYR A 25 5.41 -4.88 -0.07
CA TYR A 25 5.21 -6.19 -0.71
C TYR A 25 6.40 -7.10 -0.37
N CYS A 26 6.18 -7.99 0.59
CA CYS A 26 7.20 -8.89 1.11
C CYS A 26 7.21 -10.23 0.36
N ASP A 27 7.78 -10.22 -0.84
CA ASP A 27 8.07 -11.41 -1.63
C ASP A 27 9.59 -11.59 -1.73
N GLN A 28 10.07 -12.76 -1.34
CA GLN A 28 11.50 -13.10 -1.35
C GLN A 28 12.06 -13.29 -2.75
N ASN A 29 11.21 -13.53 -3.76
CA ASN A 29 11.62 -13.75 -5.14
C ASN A 29 11.40 -12.54 -6.04
N ASP A 30 10.78 -11.47 -5.53
CA ASP A 30 10.47 -10.26 -6.29
C ASP A 30 11.26 -9.07 -5.73
N LEU A 31 12.20 -8.57 -6.55
CA LEU A 31 13.03 -7.41 -6.23
C LEU A 31 12.50 -6.12 -6.86
N LEU A 32 11.50 -6.19 -7.74
CA LEU A 32 10.99 -5.03 -8.47
C LEU A 32 9.72 -4.49 -7.81
N LEU A 33 8.71 -5.35 -7.71
CA LEU A 33 7.46 -4.99 -7.06
C LEU A 33 7.58 -5.14 -5.54
N GLY A 34 8.46 -6.03 -5.07
CA GLY A 34 8.67 -6.36 -3.67
C GLY A 34 10.02 -5.93 -3.12
N ILE A 35 10.24 -6.22 -1.84
CA ILE A 35 11.47 -5.89 -1.11
C ILE A 35 12.53 -7.01 -1.13
N GLY A 36 12.26 -8.13 -1.80
CA GLY A 36 13.17 -9.28 -1.82
C GLY A 36 13.30 -10.02 -0.49
N ILE A 37 12.37 -9.81 0.44
CA ILE A 37 12.41 -10.36 1.80
C ILE A 37 11.05 -10.95 2.15
N ASN A 38 11.06 -12.10 2.81
CA ASN A 38 9.86 -12.76 3.31
C ASN A 38 9.18 -11.94 4.42
N ARG A 39 7.84 -11.90 4.43
CA ARG A 39 7.04 -11.20 5.45
C ARG A 39 7.31 -11.60 6.91
N PHE A 40 7.85 -12.80 7.16
CA PHE A 40 8.16 -13.27 8.52
C PHE A 40 9.59 -12.96 8.96
N ASP A 41 10.44 -12.51 8.04
CA ASP A 41 11.79 -12.10 8.34
C ASP A 41 11.78 -10.71 8.97
N GLN A 42 12.42 -10.54 10.13
CA GLN A 42 12.47 -9.27 10.85
C GLN A 42 13.08 -8.14 10.03
N ARG A 43 13.97 -8.46 9.08
CA ARG A 43 14.61 -7.50 8.17
C ARG A 43 13.60 -6.77 7.28
N SER A 44 12.40 -7.34 7.08
CA SER A 44 11.33 -6.67 6.33
C SER A 44 10.87 -5.35 6.96
N ASN A 45 11.08 -5.17 8.28
CA ASN A 45 10.73 -3.93 8.99
C ASN A 45 11.79 -2.83 8.87
N ASP A 46 12.98 -3.13 8.33
CA ASP A 46 14.07 -2.17 8.16
C ASP A 46 14.31 -1.92 6.66
N PRO A 47 13.87 -0.75 6.13
CA PRO A 47 14.09 -0.39 4.75
C PRO A 47 15.55 -0.36 4.30
N ALA A 48 16.51 -0.17 5.22
CA ALA A 48 17.93 -0.20 4.90
C ALA A 48 18.43 -1.61 4.54
N LEU A 49 17.67 -2.64 4.91
CA LEU A 49 17.99 -4.04 4.63
C LEU A 49 17.27 -4.61 3.41
N TRP A 50 16.37 -3.83 2.79
CA TRP A 50 15.63 -4.28 1.63
C TRP A 50 16.54 -4.50 0.43
N MET A 51 16.29 -5.60 -0.28
CA MET A 51 17.03 -5.97 -1.48
C MET A 51 16.29 -5.56 -2.76
N GLY A 52 15.01 -5.20 -2.64
CA GLY A 52 14.15 -4.79 -3.74
C GLY A 52 13.51 -3.43 -3.53
N GLU A 53 12.79 -2.98 -4.56
CA GLU A 53 12.35 -1.59 -4.73
C GLU A 53 10.98 -1.26 -4.13
N ASN A 54 10.14 -2.27 -3.81
CA ASN A 54 8.78 -2.06 -3.29
C ASN A 54 7.84 -1.20 -4.17
N TRP A 55 8.00 -1.22 -5.50
CA TRP A 55 7.19 -0.36 -6.38
C TRP A 55 5.69 -0.54 -6.22
N LEU A 56 5.24 -1.76 -5.91
CA LEU A 56 3.82 -2.02 -5.69
C LEU A 56 3.30 -1.27 -4.45
N GLY A 57 4.03 -1.35 -3.34
CA GLY A 57 3.68 -0.62 -2.13
C GLY A 57 3.63 0.88 -2.36
N ASP A 58 4.61 1.41 -3.08
CA ASP A 58 4.71 2.84 -3.38
C ASP A 58 3.56 3.33 -4.27
N VAL A 59 3.22 2.60 -5.34
CA VAL A 59 2.06 2.94 -6.20
C VAL A 59 0.75 2.87 -5.41
N LEU A 60 0.58 1.88 -4.54
CA LEU A 60 -0.62 1.77 -3.70
C LEU A 60 -0.75 2.95 -2.73
N MET A 61 0.36 3.41 -2.14
CA MET A 61 0.37 4.59 -1.27
C MET A 61 0.05 5.86 -2.06
N VAL A 62 0.60 6.04 -3.27
CA VAL A 62 0.25 7.16 -4.15
C VAL A 62 -1.24 7.15 -4.50
N ILE A 63 -1.80 5.99 -4.84
CA ILE A 63 -3.23 5.84 -5.11
C ILE A 63 -4.06 6.20 -3.87
N ARG A 64 -3.72 5.64 -2.70
CA ARG A 64 -4.38 5.93 -1.42
C ARG A 64 -4.42 7.43 -1.16
N ASP A 65 -3.27 8.08 -1.22
CA ASP A 65 -3.12 9.48 -0.85
C ASP A 65 -3.83 10.41 -1.85
N ASN A 66 -3.86 10.05 -3.14
CA ASN A 66 -4.62 10.78 -4.15
C ASN A 66 -6.13 10.61 -3.95
N LEU A 67 -6.62 9.38 -3.76
CA LEU A 67 -8.04 9.12 -3.53
C LEU A 67 -8.54 9.80 -2.25
N MET A 68 -7.72 9.84 -1.20
CA MET A 68 -8.07 10.51 0.07
C MET A 68 -8.22 12.03 -0.04
N LYS A 69 -7.69 12.65 -1.09
CA LYS A 69 -7.84 14.10 -1.34
C LYS A 69 -9.14 14.43 -2.07
N LEU A 70 -9.71 13.47 -2.80
CA LEU A 70 -10.91 13.69 -3.60
C LEU A 70 -12.14 13.92 -2.71
N PRO A 71 -12.96 14.97 -2.99
CA PRO A 71 -14.13 15.31 -2.20
C PRO A 71 -15.12 14.15 -2.03
N GLU A 72 -15.33 13.35 -3.09
CA GLU A 72 -16.27 12.21 -3.04
C GLU A 72 -15.90 11.14 -2.00
N TYR A 73 -14.63 11.08 -1.59
CA TYR A 73 -14.12 10.07 -0.65
C TYR A 73 -13.79 10.64 0.73
N GLN A 74 -14.02 11.93 0.97
CA GLN A 74 -13.78 12.53 2.29
C GLN A 74 -14.81 12.10 3.33
N ALA A 75 -16.07 11.90 2.93
CA ALA A 75 -17.11 11.36 3.82
C ALA A 75 -16.80 9.91 4.27
N ALA A 76 -16.20 9.12 3.39
CA ALA A 76 -15.81 7.74 3.66
C ALA A 76 -14.63 7.59 4.64
N LYS A 77 -13.95 8.69 5.02
CA LYS A 77 -12.92 8.67 6.08
C LYS A 77 -13.50 8.52 7.49
N GLN A 78 -14.78 8.84 7.68
CA GLN A 78 -15.39 8.97 9.02
C GLN A 78 -16.08 7.69 9.51
N GLU A 79 -16.22 6.66 8.67
CA GLU A 79 -16.71 5.34 9.08
C GLU A 79 -15.55 4.53 9.67
N THR A 80 -15.15 4.86 10.91
CA THR A 80 -14.23 4.07 11.74
C THR A 80 -15.01 3.22 12.72
#